data_AF-A0A6L5G0Q2-F1
#
_entry.id   AF-A0A6L5G0Q2-F1
#
_cell.length_a   1.000
_cell.length_b   1.000
_cell.length_c   1.000
_cell.angle_alpha   90.00
_cell.angle_beta   90.00
_cell.angle_gamma   90.00
#
_symmetry.space_group_name_H-M   'P 1'
#
loop_
_entity.id
_entity.type
_entity.pdbx_description
1 polymer ?
#
loop_
_entity_poly.entity_id
_entity_poly.type
_entity_poly.pdbx_seq_one_letter_code
_entity_poly.pdbx_strand_id
1 'polypeptide(L)' 'MKLEIELFRDNDVGQWGYGVPAMSIVGTGCRDREAAEANALDAISFALEAQGDPSPADSIVVEYEVKLTKSPQAN' A
#
# COMPACT_ATOMS: atom_id res chain seq x y z
N MET A 1 3.59 -11.31 -8.08
CA MET A 1 3.20 -9.93 -8.47
C MET A 1 4.20 -8.95 -7.88
N LYS A 2 4.41 -7.77 -8.48
CA LYS A 2 5.19 -6.67 -7.89
C LYS A 2 4.27 -5.46 -7.72
N LEU A 3 4.33 -4.83 -6.54
CA LEU A 3 3.65 -3.57 -6.25
C LEU A 3 4.73 -2.51 -6.02
N GLU A 4 4.54 -1.34 -6.61
CA GLU A 4 5.41 -0.20 -6.41
C GLU A 4 4.87 0.67 -5.28
N ILE A 5 5.76 1.05 -4.36
CA ILE A 5 5.48 2.00 -3.29
C ILE A 5 6.29 3.25 -3.60
N GLU A 6 5.58 4.34 -3.89
CA GLU A 6 6.17 5.65 -4.08
C GLU A 6 6.28 6.32 -2.72
N LEU A 7 7.50 6.64 -2.29
CA LEU A 7 7.74 7.43 -1.08
C LEU A 7 8.11 8.85 -1.48
N PHE A 8 7.40 9.84 -0.94
CA PHE A 8 7.63 11.23 -1.27
C PHE A 8 7.64 12.10 -0.02
N ARG A 9 8.36 13.22 -0.09
CA ARG A 9 8.32 14.25 0.94
C ARG A 9 7.43 15.38 0.45
N ASP A 10 6.39 15.68 1.20
CA ASP A 10 5.58 16.86 1.00
C ASP A 10 6.37 18.08 1.48
N ASN A 11 6.70 18.98 0.55
CA ASN A 11 7.52 20.15 0.84
C ASN A 11 6.72 21.28 1.51
N ASP A 12 5.39 21.27 1.39
CA ASP A 12 4.53 22.31 1.93
C ASP A 12 4.29 22.10 3.44
N VAL A 13 4.10 20.85 3.86
CA VAL A 13 3.94 20.49 5.29
C VAL A 13 5.19 19.86 5.91
N GLY A 14 6.21 19.56 5.11
CA GLY A 14 7.48 19.00 5.58
C GLY A 14 7.40 17.54 6.05
N GLN A 15 6.31 16.85 5.76
CA GLN A 15 6.02 15.48 6.19
C GLN A 15 6.26 14.47 5.07
N TRP A 16 6.41 13.19 5.44
CA TRP A 16 6.49 12.11 4.46
C TRP A 16 5.11 11.59 4.10
N GLY A 17 5.00 11.08 2.88
CA GLY A 17 3.84 10.38 2.37
C GLY A 17 4.25 9.17 1.54
N TYR A 18 3.26 8.36 1.22
CA TYR A 18 3.39 7.19 0.37
C TYR A 18 2.21 7.06 -0.59
N GLY A 19 2.45 6.43 -1.73
CA GLY A 19 1.45 6.03 -2.71
C GLY A 19 1.66 4.58 -3.15
N VAL A 20 0.56 3.85 -3.37
CA VAL A 20 0.55 2.53 -4.00
C VAL A 20 -0.39 2.61 -5.21
N PRO A 21 0.11 3.05 -6.39
CA PRO A 21 -0.74 3.41 -7.53
C PRO A 21 -1.67 2.28 -7.98
N ALA A 22 -1.15 1.04 -8.00
CA ALA A 22 -1.90 -0.14 -8.41
C ALA A 22 -3.11 -0.47 -7.51
N MET A 23 -3.15 0.08 -6.29
CA MET A 23 -4.24 -0.15 -5.33
C MET A 23 -5.04 1.12 -5.02
N SER A 24 -4.71 2.25 -5.66
CA SER A 24 -5.29 3.57 -5.33
C SER A 24 -5.19 3.93 -3.84
N ILE A 25 -4.12 3.49 -3.18
CA ILE A 25 -3.83 3.81 -1.77
C ILE A 25 -2.87 5.01 -1.73
N VAL A 26 -3.20 6.01 -0.92
CA VAL A 26 -2.34 7.16 -0.62
C VAL A 26 -2.40 7.46 0.87
N GLY A 27 -1.25 7.69 1.49
CA GLY A 27 -1.15 8.16 2.87
C GLY A 27 -0.18 9.33 2.99
N THR A 28 -0.52 10.27 3.86
CA THR A 28 0.28 11.46 4.15
C THR A 28 0.45 11.62 5.67
N GLY A 29 1.25 12.59 6.10
CA GLY A 29 1.41 12.87 7.53
C GLY A 29 2.35 11.93 8.28
N CYS A 30 3.22 11.22 7.58
CA CYS A 30 4.20 10.34 8.20
C CYS A 30 5.38 11.17 8.75
N ARG A 31 5.85 10.81 9.95
CA ARG A 31 6.90 11.54 10.66
C ARG A 31 8.25 11.51 9.94
N ASP A 32 8.56 10.39 9.29
CA ASP A 32 9.82 10.09 8.62
C ASP A 32 9.57 9.11 7.46
N ARG A 33 10.60 8.85 6.66
CA ARG A 33 10.52 7.98 5.48
C ARG A 33 10.19 6.55 5.88
N GLU A 34 10.77 6.09 6.97
CA GLU A 34 10.59 4.75 7.52
C GLU A 34 9.13 4.53 7.97
N ALA A 35 8.50 5.53 8.59
CA ALA A 35 7.09 5.49 8.94
C ALA A 35 6.19 5.50 7.70
N ALA A 36 6.54 6.25 6.65
CA ALA A 36 5.80 6.19 5.39
C ALA A 36 5.89 4.81 4.74
N GLU A 37 7.05 4.16 4.78
CA GLU A 37 7.22 2.79 4.30
C GLU A 37 6.39 1.78 5.11
N ALA A 38 6.48 1.83 6.45
CA ALA A 38 5.72 0.94 7.33
C ALA A 38 4.21 1.11 7.13
N ASN A 39 3.74 2.37 7.12
CA ASN A 39 2.33 2.67 6.93
C ASN A 39 1.82 2.24 5.55
N ALA A 40 2.66 2.30 4.51
CA ALA A 40 2.31 1.78 3.17
C ALA A 40 2.09 0.27 3.20
N LEU A 41 2.99 -0.47 3.86
CA LEU A 41 2.87 -1.92 3.99
C LEU A 41 1.64 -2.32 4.81
N ASP A 42 1.35 -1.60 5.88
CA ASP A 42 0.14 -1.81 6.69
C ASP A 42 -1.13 -1.56 5.87
N ALA A 43 -1.15 -0.47 5.09
CA ALA A 43 -2.29 -0.15 4.23
C ALA A 43 -2.51 -1.19 3.12
N ILE A 44 -1.43 -1.70 2.52
CA ILE A 44 -1.50 -2.81 1.55
C ILE A 44 -2.06 -4.06 2.23
N SER A 45 -1.54 -4.41 3.40
CA SER A 45 -1.94 -5.60 4.14
C SER A 45 -3.42 -5.54 4.51
N PHE A 46 -3.88 -4.40 5.03
CA PHE A 46 -5.29 -4.16 5.33
C PHE A 46 -6.19 -4.27 4.10
N ALA A 47 -5.79 -3.68 2.98
CA ALA A 47 -6.56 -3.75 1.73
C ALA A 47 -6.65 -5.18 1.16
N LEU A 48 -5.65 -6.02 1.42
CA LEU A 48 -5.66 -7.44 1.04
C LEU A 48 -6.45 -8.32 2.04
N GLU A 49 -6.44 -7.97 3.32
CA GLU A 49 -7.17 -8.67 4.38
C GLU A 49 -8.67 -8.37 4.39
N ALA A 50 -9.10 -7.27 3.77
CA ALA A 50 -10.49 -6.88 3.66
C ALA A 50 -11.30 -7.91 2.84
N GLN A 51 -11.75 -8.98 3.51
CA GLN A 51 -12.79 -9.88 3.03
C GLN A 51 -14.12 -9.15 3.10
N GLY A 52 -14.52 -8.55 1.97
CA GLY A 52 -15.91 -8.12 1.80
C GLY A 52 -16.81 -9.35 1.69
N ASP A 53 -17.96 -9.32 2.37
CA ASP A 53 -19.04 -10.26 2.08
C ASP A 53 -19.37 -10.15 0.58
N PRO A 54 -19.27 -11.24 -0.20
CA PRO A 54 -19.60 -11.19 -1.62
C PRO A 54 -21.10 -10.92 -1.76
N SER A 55 -21.50 -9.76 -2.28
CA SER A 55 -22.89 -9.53 -2.70
C SER A 55 -23.05 -8.32 -3.63
N PRO A 56 -24.03 -8.28 -4.56
CA PRO A 56 -24.89 -9.35 -5.10
C PRO A 56 -24.72 -9.55 -6.64
N ALA A 57 -25.18 -10.70 -7.13
CA ALA A 57 -25.42 -11.09 -8.54
C ALA A 57 -24.40 -10.58 -9.60
N ASP A 58 -23.51 -11.46 -10.06
CA ASP A 58 -22.45 -11.25 -11.08
C ASP A 58 -21.07 -10.79 -10.56
N SER A 59 -20.63 -11.29 -9.40
CA SER A 59 -19.24 -11.15 -8.95
C SER A 59 -18.41 -12.42 -9.23
N ILE A 60 -17.17 -12.26 -9.72
CA ILE A 60 -16.16 -13.32 -9.76
C ILE A 60 -15.22 -13.11 -8.57
N VAL A 61 -15.11 -14.12 -7.70
CA VAL A 61 -14.14 -14.16 -6.60
C VAL A 61 -12.85 -14.80 -7.12
N VAL A 62 -11.72 -14.13 -6.93
CA VAL A 62 -10.39 -14.66 -7.26
C VAL A 62 -9.57 -14.69 -5.99
N GLU A 63 -9.26 -15.89 -5.51
CA GLU A 63 -8.42 -16.11 -4.33
C GLU A 63 -6.95 -16.26 -4.75
N TYR A 64 -6.05 -15.61 -4.02
CA TYR A 64 -4.61 -15.72 -4.25
C TYR A 64 -3.84 -15.55 -2.93
N GLU A 65 -2.75 -16.31 -2.77
CA GLU A 65 -1.85 -16.18 -1.63
C GLU A 65 -0.74 -15.17 -1.98
N VAL A 66 -0.67 -14.05 -1.26
CA VAL A 66 0.40 -13.06 -1.42
C VAL A 66 1.33 -13.08 -0.23
N LYS A 67 2.63 -13.13 -0.50
CA LYS A 67 3.66 -12.79 0.47
C LYS A 67 4.28 -11.44 0.11
N LEU A 68 4.21 -10.49 1.02
CA LEU A 68 4.89 -9.21 0.90
C LEU A 68 6.37 -9.38 1.26
N THR A 69 7.25 -8.97 0.35
CA THR A 69 8.70 -8.90 0.60
C THR A 69 9.24 -7.58 0.07
N LYS A 70 10.08 -6.92 0.87
CA LYS A 70 10.80 -5.73 0.41
C LYS A 70 11.83 -6.15 -0.63
N SER A 71 11.83 -5.47 -1.79
CA SER A 71 12.91 -5.65 -2.76
C SER A 71 14.21 -5.10 -2.17
N PRO A 72 15.36 -5.77 -2.32
CA PRO A 72 16.65 -5.14 -2.05
C PRO A 72 16.74 -3.90 -2.94
N GLN A 73 16.92 -2.71 -2.33
CA GLN A 73 17.21 -1.49 -3.08
C GLN A 73 18.54 -1.71 -3.82
N ALA A 74 18.54 -1.55 -5.14
CA ALA A 74 19.78 -1.43 -5.89
C ALA A 74 20.38 -0.05 -5.53
N ASN A 75 21.55 -0.07 -4.88
CA ASN A 75 22.39 1.11 -4.68
C ASN A 75 22.82 1.72 -6.02
#